data_AF-A0A968JDJ8-F1
#
_entry.id   AF-A0A968JDJ8-F1
#
_cell.length_a   1.000
_cell.length_b   1.000
_cell.length_c   1.000
_cell.angle_alpha   90.00
_cell.angle_beta   90.00
_cell.angle_gamma   90.00
#
_symmetry.space_group_name_H-M   'P 1'
#
loop_
_entity.id
_entity.type
_entity.pdbx_description
1 polymer ?
#
loop_
_entity_poly.entity_id
_entity_poly.type
_entity_poly.pdbx_seq_one_letter_code
_entity_poly.pdbx_strand_id
1 'polypeptide(L)'
;MDTFNGQTGAKFDATGMNGRATLDFDGSDGYAYTTGLTDIRTFLMVWEEATTPSNGTFLLGHTSNYDFHADGSVYVNPTFAASAVQNSTFKVNRTQVPTPNTFGKIRGQPVQFSMVTTANVSSNLFNRDRSFNPPLTGSMSELMIFNAALSSTDVSTLEQYLDTKYDISTNNPTYSINQINGVVEFDGVEATNVNFIDSNTITATVPAGSLGSVDVTVTNPDNQSNTLTNGFTYAGADIVSVNPTSGSRLGGYDVTITGNNFSNVASYNKDITVNNTTGSPITDYEGNITLDTKALISANKMNSDCSDIRVKDVDGTTDLNYYIDGGCNTPSTIVWFKKASLPTGSSTLKLTYGDSDLSSNSNIANFSFASVLSSANNKLWLSANNNTNNITSSNDAVTPTFSNVSGISIDGGNITKTAADDSWTNAGLTSTNSTTLSNGYVSAVARNSNPADNVWTS
;
A
#
# COMPACT_ATOMS: atom_id res chain seq x y z
N MET A 1 6.47 3.09 -53.69
CA MET A 1 7.86 2.57 -53.64
C MET A 1 8.53 3.02 -54.93
N ASP A 2 9.33 4.07 -54.86
CA ASP A 2 10.15 4.52 -55.98
C ASP A 2 11.23 3.46 -56.28
N THR A 3 11.51 3.22 -57.55
CA THR A 3 12.54 2.25 -57.99
C THR A 3 13.93 2.78 -57.68
N PHE A 4 14.64 2.09 -56.80
CA PHE A 4 15.96 2.46 -56.29
C PHE A 4 17.07 2.21 -57.33
N ASN A 5 17.92 3.21 -57.55
CA ASN A 5 18.97 3.30 -58.57
C ASN A 5 20.12 2.27 -58.40
N GLY A 6 19.91 1.02 -58.83
CA GLY A 6 20.97 0.19 -59.45
C GLY A 6 22.17 -0.26 -58.60
N GLN A 7 22.17 -0.07 -57.27
CA GLN A 7 23.02 -0.83 -56.35
C GLN A 7 22.17 -1.96 -55.74
N THR A 8 22.79 -3.08 -55.32
CA THR A 8 22.08 -4.09 -54.53
C THR A 8 21.66 -3.43 -53.22
N GLY A 9 20.45 -2.86 -53.20
CA GLY A 9 19.94 -2.15 -52.05
C GLY A 9 19.74 -3.10 -50.86
N ALA A 10 19.44 -2.48 -49.72
CA ALA A 10 19.15 -3.15 -48.48
C ALA A 10 18.14 -4.29 -48.69
N LYS A 11 18.41 -5.42 -48.05
CA LYS A 11 17.70 -6.69 -48.29
C LYS A 11 16.51 -6.80 -47.38
N PHE A 12 15.36 -7.16 -47.94
CA PHE A 12 14.19 -7.49 -47.13
C PHE A 12 14.35 -8.88 -46.52
N ASP A 13 14.24 -8.97 -45.21
CA ASP A 13 14.11 -10.24 -44.47
C ASP A 13 12.73 -10.28 -43.82
N ALA A 14 11.90 -11.26 -44.19
CA ALA A 14 10.55 -11.39 -43.65
C ALA A 14 10.52 -11.89 -42.19
N THR A 15 11.63 -12.46 -41.72
CA THR A 15 11.75 -13.19 -40.46
C THR A 15 12.85 -12.65 -39.55
N GLY A 16 13.32 -11.43 -39.79
CA GLY A 16 14.45 -10.81 -39.09
C GLY A 16 14.20 -10.59 -37.59
N MET A 17 14.13 -9.33 -37.17
CA MET A 17 14.08 -8.96 -35.74
C MET A 17 12.88 -9.61 -35.03
N ASN A 18 13.18 -10.53 -34.10
CA ASN A 18 12.20 -11.27 -33.31
C ASN A 18 11.07 -11.90 -34.15
N GLY A 19 11.42 -12.41 -35.34
CA GLY A 19 10.47 -13.06 -36.26
C GLY A 19 9.56 -12.07 -37.01
N ARG A 20 9.86 -10.78 -36.98
CA ARG A 20 9.19 -9.72 -37.75
C ARG A 20 10.08 -9.24 -38.88
N ALA A 21 9.45 -8.65 -39.90
CA ALA A 21 10.16 -8.19 -41.09
C ALA A 21 11.14 -7.05 -40.79
N THR A 22 12.31 -7.09 -41.43
CA THR A 22 13.35 -6.07 -41.40
C THR A 22 13.84 -5.72 -42.81
N LEU A 23 14.51 -4.58 -42.88
CA LEU A 23 15.34 -4.18 -44.00
C LEU A 23 16.80 -4.19 -43.51
N ASP A 24 17.62 -5.05 -44.10
CA ASP A 24 19.00 -5.31 -43.70
C ASP A 24 19.97 -4.53 -44.59
N PHE A 25 20.81 -3.72 -43.95
CA PHE A 25 21.77 -2.82 -44.55
C PHE A 25 23.17 -3.40 -44.43
N ASP A 26 23.92 -3.42 -45.53
CA ASP A 26 25.25 -4.05 -45.60
C ASP A 26 26.42 -3.07 -45.35
N GLY A 27 26.12 -1.79 -45.08
CA GLY A 27 27.11 -0.73 -44.92
C GLY A 27 27.49 0.01 -46.21
N SER A 28 26.90 -0.37 -47.35
CA SER A 28 26.94 0.38 -48.62
C SER A 28 25.60 1.05 -48.95
N ASP A 29 24.54 0.59 -48.30
CA ASP A 29 23.16 1.00 -48.51
C ASP A 29 22.85 2.37 -47.91
N GLY A 30 22.76 3.39 -48.76
CA GLY A 30 22.28 4.72 -48.39
C GLY A 30 21.39 5.32 -49.48
N TYR A 31 20.34 6.03 -49.08
CA TYR A 31 19.28 6.46 -49.99
C TYR A 31 19.13 7.97 -50.00
N ALA A 32 18.71 8.51 -51.15
CA ALA A 32 18.33 9.91 -51.29
C ALA A 32 16.81 10.00 -51.49
N TYR A 33 16.18 10.97 -50.84
CA TYR A 33 14.76 11.22 -51.04
C TYR A 33 14.54 12.03 -52.32
N THR A 34 13.53 11.65 -53.11
CA THR A 34 13.11 12.39 -54.32
C THR A 34 12.67 13.82 -53.98
N THR A 35 12.08 14.01 -52.79
CA THR A 35 11.80 15.33 -52.20
C THR A 35 12.25 15.28 -50.75
N GLY A 36 13.16 16.18 -50.38
CA GLY A 36 13.68 16.26 -49.02
C GLY A 36 12.57 16.62 -48.03
N LEU A 37 12.70 16.10 -46.82
CA LEU A 37 11.89 16.46 -45.66
C LEU A 37 12.48 17.74 -45.04
N THR A 38 11.65 18.74 -44.76
CA THR A 38 12.13 20.07 -44.30
C THR A 38 11.59 20.49 -42.94
N ASP A 39 10.59 19.79 -42.43
CA ASP A 39 9.81 20.15 -41.25
C ASP A 39 9.68 18.98 -40.28
N ILE A 40 10.70 18.11 -40.20
CA ILE A 40 10.69 16.98 -39.27
C ILE A 40 10.66 17.53 -37.84
N ARG A 41 9.74 17.00 -37.05
CA ARG A 41 9.54 17.38 -35.64
C ARG A 41 9.45 16.21 -34.67
N THR A 42 9.11 15.02 -35.14
CA THR A 42 9.20 13.79 -34.35
C THR A 42 9.63 12.64 -35.23
N PHE A 43 10.53 11.80 -34.74
CA PHE A 43 10.83 10.52 -35.39
C PHE A 43 10.96 9.40 -34.37
N LEU A 44 10.54 8.20 -34.76
CA LEU A 44 10.72 6.97 -33.99
C LEU A 44 11.28 5.88 -34.91
N MET A 45 12.14 5.02 -34.38
CA MET A 45 12.73 3.95 -35.16
C MET A 45 13.03 2.74 -34.29
N VAL A 46 12.86 1.55 -34.87
CA VAL A 46 13.34 0.29 -34.32
C VAL A 46 14.49 -0.20 -35.18
N TRP A 47 15.66 -0.38 -34.56
CA TRP A 47 16.89 -0.73 -35.26
C TRP A 47 17.82 -1.59 -34.42
N GLU A 48 18.53 -2.50 -35.07
CA GLU A 48 19.66 -3.23 -34.51
C GLU A 48 20.94 -2.92 -35.30
N GLU A 49 21.89 -2.22 -34.66
CA GLU A 49 23.20 -1.92 -35.27
C GLU A 49 24.12 -3.13 -35.14
N ALA A 50 24.85 -3.47 -36.20
CA ALA A 50 25.80 -4.58 -36.18
C ALA A 50 26.90 -4.39 -35.11
N THR A 51 27.40 -5.49 -34.54
CA THR A 51 28.46 -5.47 -33.50
C THR A 51 29.79 -4.92 -33.99
N THR A 52 30.12 -5.12 -35.27
CA THR A 52 31.29 -4.56 -35.96
C THR A 52 30.84 -3.68 -37.12
N PRO A 53 30.38 -2.45 -36.86
CA PRO A 53 29.81 -1.62 -37.91
C PRO A 53 30.92 -1.01 -38.79
N SER A 54 30.54 -0.65 -40.01
CA SER A 54 31.22 0.42 -40.74
C SER A 54 31.20 1.71 -39.91
N ASN A 55 32.24 2.55 -39.96
CA ASN A 55 32.27 3.82 -39.20
C ASN A 55 31.25 4.84 -39.75
N GLY A 56 29.96 4.64 -39.46
CA GLY A 56 28.86 5.18 -40.25
C GLY A 56 27.76 5.99 -39.55
N THR A 57 26.94 6.64 -40.37
CA THR A 57 25.73 7.39 -39.96
C THR A 57 24.56 6.45 -39.73
N PHE A 58 23.83 6.67 -38.64
CA PHE A 58 22.70 5.84 -38.19
C PHE A 58 21.32 6.47 -38.43
N LEU A 59 21.27 7.79 -38.51
CA LEU A 59 20.03 8.55 -38.55
C LEU A 59 19.69 8.96 -39.99
N LEU A 60 18.64 9.78 -40.08
CA LEU A 60 18.42 10.67 -41.20
C LEU A 60 19.68 11.51 -41.48
N GLY A 61 19.88 11.93 -42.72
CA GLY A 61 21.02 12.78 -43.09
C GLY A 61 20.67 13.78 -44.17
N HIS A 62 21.63 14.61 -44.54
CA HIS A 62 21.44 15.60 -45.60
C HIS A 62 22.66 15.69 -46.51
N THR A 63 22.50 16.19 -47.74
CA THR A 63 23.62 16.43 -48.68
C THR A 63 24.51 17.62 -48.31
N SER A 64 24.14 18.44 -47.32
CA SER A 64 24.82 19.71 -47.01
C SER A 64 24.59 20.19 -45.58
N ASN A 65 23.39 19.98 -45.03
CA ASN A 65 23.05 20.32 -43.64
C ASN A 65 23.56 19.24 -42.68
N TYR A 66 23.62 19.57 -41.40
CA TYR A 66 24.14 18.68 -40.36
C TYR A 66 23.06 18.30 -39.34
N ASP A 67 21.78 18.47 -39.66
CA ASP A 67 20.71 18.43 -38.65
C ASP A 67 20.75 17.17 -37.78
N PHE A 68 20.83 15.99 -38.42
CA PHE A 68 20.93 14.69 -37.77
C PHE A 68 22.35 14.11 -37.79
N HIS A 69 23.38 14.96 -37.80
CA HIS A 69 24.77 14.50 -37.85
C HIS A 69 25.10 13.64 -36.63
N ALA A 70 25.44 12.38 -36.88
CA ALA A 70 25.95 11.45 -35.88
C ALA A 70 27.48 11.43 -35.89
N ASP A 71 28.08 10.84 -34.86
CA ASP A 71 29.49 10.45 -34.88
C ASP A 71 29.58 8.92 -34.81
N GLY A 72 30.71 8.31 -35.16
CA GLY A 72 30.91 6.86 -35.08
C GLY A 72 30.68 6.29 -33.67
N SER A 73 30.73 7.14 -32.63
CA SER A 73 30.59 6.76 -31.22
C SER A 73 29.27 7.16 -30.57
N VAL A 74 28.57 8.19 -31.07
CA VAL A 74 27.33 8.74 -30.45
C VAL A 74 26.23 8.95 -31.48
N TYR A 75 24.97 8.88 -31.06
CA TYR A 75 23.82 9.08 -31.97
C TYR A 75 23.67 10.53 -32.44
N VAL A 76 24.01 11.49 -31.58
CA VAL A 76 23.89 12.92 -31.87
C VAL A 76 25.26 13.57 -31.67
N ASN A 77 25.84 14.16 -32.72
CA ASN A 77 27.15 14.78 -32.62
C ASN A 77 27.08 16.08 -31.78
N PRO A 78 27.96 16.27 -30.77
CA PRO A 78 27.94 17.45 -29.89
C PRO A 78 28.28 18.77 -30.59
N THR A 79 28.97 18.73 -31.71
CA THR A 79 29.52 19.92 -32.38
C THR A 79 28.67 20.34 -33.56
N PHE A 80 28.26 19.39 -34.40
CA PHE A 80 27.68 19.70 -35.69
C PHE A 80 26.19 19.40 -35.81
N ALA A 81 25.63 18.49 -34.99
CA ALA A 81 24.19 18.25 -35.03
C ALA A 81 23.40 19.54 -34.77
N ALA A 82 22.24 19.71 -35.38
CA ALA A 82 21.45 20.91 -35.14
C ALA A 82 21.13 21.07 -33.65
N SER A 83 21.10 22.30 -33.16
CA SER A 83 20.72 22.59 -31.76
C SER A 83 19.33 22.03 -31.42
N ALA A 84 18.44 21.93 -32.41
CA ALA A 84 17.12 21.34 -32.27
C ALA A 84 17.12 19.82 -31.98
N VAL A 85 18.17 19.13 -32.44
CA VAL A 85 18.41 17.69 -32.20
C VAL A 85 19.21 17.50 -30.92
N GLN A 86 20.23 18.33 -30.67
CA GLN A 86 21.04 18.28 -29.45
C GLN A 86 20.21 18.50 -28.17
N ASN A 87 19.22 19.40 -28.24
CA ASN A 87 18.35 19.74 -27.12
C ASN A 87 16.96 19.08 -27.21
N SER A 88 16.83 18.03 -28.02
CA SER A 88 15.57 17.31 -28.23
C SER A 88 15.16 16.51 -26.99
N THR A 89 13.88 16.16 -26.93
CA THR A 89 13.44 15.04 -26.09
C THR A 89 13.85 13.74 -26.79
N PHE A 90 15.05 13.25 -26.49
CA PHE A 90 15.58 12.00 -27.04
C PHE A 90 15.45 10.85 -26.03
N LYS A 91 14.90 9.73 -26.47
CA LYS A 91 14.83 8.50 -25.67
C LYS A 91 15.43 7.33 -26.44
N VAL A 92 16.05 6.44 -25.67
CA VAL A 92 16.55 5.15 -26.12
C VAL A 92 15.94 4.09 -25.22
N ASN A 93 15.27 3.09 -25.81
CA ASN A 93 14.58 2.03 -25.07
C ASN A 93 13.65 2.59 -23.97
N ARG A 94 12.84 3.60 -24.37
CA ARG A 94 11.90 4.37 -23.52
C ARG A 94 12.52 5.15 -22.36
N THR A 95 13.85 5.13 -22.26
CA THR A 95 14.58 5.88 -21.24
C THR A 95 14.99 7.22 -21.83
N GLN A 96 14.57 8.31 -21.18
CA GLN A 96 15.03 9.64 -21.53
C GLN A 96 16.54 9.73 -21.42
N VAL A 97 17.19 10.22 -22.47
CA VAL A 97 18.61 10.51 -22.50
C VAL A 97 18.78 12.00 -22.21
N PRO A 98 19.27 12.41 -21.02
CA PRO A 98 19.34 13.82 -20.64
C PRO A 98 20.36 14.60 -21.47
N THR A 99 21.42 13.93 -21.93
CA THR A 99 22.49 14.51 -22.74
C THR A 99 22.68 13.67 -24.01
N PRO A 100 21.86 13.88 -25.06
CA PRO A 100 21.90 13.09 -26.29
C PRO A 100 23.28 13.06 -26.95
N ASN A 101 24.02 14.15 -26.78
CA ASN A 101 25.34 14.39 -27.36
C ASN A 101 26.50 13.62 -26.71
N THR A 102 26.28 13.01 -25.54
CA THR A 102 27.26 12.14 -24.87
C THR A 102 26.81 10.68 -24.83
N PHE A 103 25.62 10.36 -25.34
CA PHE A 103 25.07 9.02 -25.27
C PHE A 103 25.62 8.13 -26.38
N GLY A 104 26.34 7.08 -25.97
CA GLY A 104 27.00 6.16 -26.88
C GLY A 104 26.03 5.29 -27.68
N LYS A 105 26.48 4.84 -28.85
CA LYS A 105 25.72 3.87 -29.65
C LYS A 105 25.62 2.52 -28.95
N ILE A 106 24.47 1.87 -29.09
CA ILE A 106 24.16 0.53 -28.60
C ILE A 106 24.18 -0.41 -29.81
N ARG A 107 24.91 -1.51 -29.71
CA ARG A 107 25.20 -2.41 -30.83
C ARG A 107 24.91 -3.87 -30.47
N GLY A 108 24.60 -4.67 -31.49
CA GLY A 108 24.35 -6.11 -31.38
C GLY A 108 23.06 -6.47 -30.66
N GLN A 109 22.14 -5.52 -30.54
CA GLN A 109 20.81 -5.75 -29.97
C GLN A 109 19.80 -4.74 -30.53
N PRO A 110 18.50 -5.10 -30.57
CA PRO A 110 17.43 -4.20 -30.92
C PRO A 110 17.36 -2.97 -30.00
N VAL A 111 17.16 -1.81 -30.61
CA VAL A 111 17.02 -0.54 -29.93
C VAL A 111 15.82 0.20 -30.50
N GLN A 112 15.01 0.75 -29.59
CA GLN A 112 13.97 1.71 -29.92
C GLN A 112 14.49 3.13 -29.70
N PHE A 113 14.34 3.96 -30.71
CA PHE A 113 14.66 5.38 -30.68
C PHE A 113 13.38 6.20 -30.76
N SER A 114 13.28 7.25 -29.96
CA SER A 114 12.30 8.30 -30.18
C SER A 114 12.95 9.67 -29.97
N MET A 115 12.54 10.64 -30.78
CA MET A 115 13.02 12.00 -30.67
C MET A 115 11.91 12.99 -31.01
N VAL A 116 11.73 14.00 -30.16
CA VAL A 116 10.95 15.21 -30.47
C VAL A 116 11.91 16.39 -30.53
N THR A 117 12.06 17.00 -31.71
CA THR A 117 12.99 18.12 -31.90
C THR A 117 12.37 19.44 -31.45
N THR A 118 13.20 20.36 -30.95
CA THR A 118 12.73 21.66 -30.45
C THR A 118 12.39 22.67 -31.55
N ALA A 119 12.84 22.42 -32.78
CA ALA A 119 12.52 23.17 -33.98
C ALA A 119 12.52 22.25 -35.23
N ASN A 120 12.05 22.77 -36.36
CA ASN A 120 12.06 22.04 -37.63
C ASN A 120 13.49 21.66 -38.02
N VAL A 121 13.66 20.42 -38.45
CA VAL A 121 14.90 19.91 -39.03
C VAL A 121 14.64 19.20 -40.34
N SER A 122 15.70 19.09 -41.15
CA SER A 122 15.64 18.66 -42.53
C SER A 122 16.46 17.39 -42.78
N SER A 123 16.01 16.61 -43.76
CA SER A 123 16.73 15.44 -44.25
C SER A 123 16.39 15.20 -45.70
N ASN A 124 17.43 14.99 -46.53
CA ASN A 124 17.28 14.54 -47.91
C ASN A 124 18.06 13.24 -48.20
N LEU A 125 18.62 12.60 -47.16
CA LEU A 125 19.29 11.30 -47.22
C LEU A 125 18.84 10.38 -46.06
N PHE A 126 18.87 9.07 -46.27
CA PHE A 126 18.66 8.03 -45.26
C PHE A 126 19.87 7.09 -45.19
N ASN A 127 20.29 6.73 -43.96
CA ASN A 127 21.49 5.92 -43.69
C ASN A 127 22.76 6.46 -44.37
N ARG A 128 22.83 7.78 -44.57
CA ARG A 128 23.94 8.48 -45.22
C ARG A 128 23.90 9.95 -44.82
N ASP A 129 25.06 10.54 -44.53
CA ASP A 129 25.18 11.98 -44.30
C ASP A 129 26.24 12.56 -45.23
N ARG A 130 25.83 13.43 -46.17
CA ARG A 130 26.70 14.04 -47.19
C ARG A 130 27.48 12.97 -47.97
N SER A 131 28.72 13.30 -48.33
CA SER A 131 29.70 12.42 -48.99
C SER A 131 30.68 11.77 -48.02
N PHE A 132 30.49 11.94 -46.71
CA PHE A 132 31.40 11.45 -45.66
C PHE A 132 30.70 10.37 -44.83
N ASN A 133 31.49 9.41 -44.33
CA ASN A 133 31.09 8.21 -43.58
C ASN A 133 30.38 7.12 -44.43
N PRO A 134 30.87 5.86 -44.40
CA PRO A 134 30.12 4.73 -44.97
C PRO A 134 28.75 4.61 -44.28
N PRO A 135 27.67 4.25 -44.99
CA PRO A 135 26.39 3.86 -44.38
C PRO A 135 26.57 2.82 -43.27
N LEU A 136 25.68 2.76 -42.30
CA LEU A 136 25.74 1.72 -41.27
C LEU A 136 25.26 0.37 -41.77
N THR A 137 25.84 -0.67 -41.16
CA THR A 137 25.39 -2.06 -41.24
C THR A 137 24.44 -2.36 -40.08
N GLY A 138 23.32 -2.99 -40.37
CA GLY A 138 22.33 -3.35 -39.35
C GLY A 138 20.95 -3.62 -39.96
N SER A 139 19.95 -3.82 -39.10
CA SER A 139 18.60 -4.17 -39.52
C SER A 139 17.60 -3.14 -38.98
N MET A 140 16.79 -2.56 -39.87
CA MET A 140 15.68 -1.67 -39.52
C MET A 140 14.36 -2.41 -39.56
N SER A 141 13.53 -2.24 -38.54
CA SER A 141 12.22 -2.90 -38.50
C SER A 141 11.07 -1.93 -38.79
N GLU A 142 11.14 -0.70 -38.28
CA GLU A 142 10.14 0.35 -38.53
C GLU A 142 10.76 1.75 -38.35
N LEU A 143 10.32 2.69 -39.18
CA LEU A 143 10.67 4.11 -39.11
C LEU A 143 9.39 4.94 -39.26
N MET A 144 9.14 5.82 -38.30
CA MET A 144 8.02 6.77 -38.32
C MET A 144 8.56 8.19 -38.27
N ILE A 145 8.05 9.08 -39.12
CA ILE A 145 8.47 10.48 -39.19
C ILE A 145 7.21 11.35 -39.23
N PHE A 146 7.18 12.38 -38.39
CA PHE A 146 6.10 13.34 -38.28
C PHE A 146 6.65 14.76 -38.44
N ASN A 147 5.85 15.62 -39.08
CA ASN A 147 6.12 17.05 -39.15
C ASN A 147 5.52 17.85 -37.98
N ALA A 148 4.88 17.16 -37.03
CA ALA A 148 4.39 17.72 -35.78
C ALA A 148 5.31 17.31 -34.63
N ALA A 149 5.48 18.21 -33.64
CA ALA A 149 6.07 17.82 -32.36
C ALA A 149 4.99 17.13 -31.54
N LEU A 150 5.08 15.81 -31.45
CA LEU A 150 4.11 15.01 -30.71
C LEU A 150 4.25 15.24 -29.21
N SER A 151 3.13 15.08 -28.49
CA SER A 151 3.12 15.15 -27.03
C SER A 151 3.90 13.98 -26.42
N SER A 152 4.32 14.11 -25.15
CA SER A 152 4.96 13.00 -24.44
C SER A 152 4.08 11.74 -24.37
N THR A 153 2.76 11.93 -24.28
CA THR A 153 1.77 10.84 -24.29
C THR A 153 1.76 10.14 -25.64
N ASP A 154 1.57 10.88 -26.74
CA ASP A 154 1.50 10.31 -28.09
C ASP A 154 2.80 9.56 -28.45
N VAL A 155 3.96 10.15 -28.15
CA VAL A 155 5.26 9.49 -28.35
C VAL A 155 5.29 8.18 -27.58
N SER A 156 4.88 8.19 -26.33
CA SER A 156 4.96 7.00 -25.48
C SER A 156 3.96 5.91 -25.93
N THR A 157 2.85 6.27 -26.58
CA THR A 157 1.88 5.32 -27.15
C THR A 157 2.48 4.65 -28.38
N LEU A 158 3.16 5.41 -29.24
CA LEU A 158 3.89 4.86 -30.38
C LEU A 158 5.06 3.97 -29.94
N GLU A 159 5.80 4.39 -28.89
CA GLU A 159 6.84 3.59 -28.26
C GLU A 159 6.30 2.24 -27.75
N GLN A 160 5.12 2.23 -27.12
CA GLN A 160 4.49 0.98 -26.64
C GLN A 160 3.98 0.09 -27.79
N TYR A 161 3.47 0.69 -28.87
CA TYR A 161 3.09 -0.04 -30.07
C TYR A 161 4.30 -0.76 -30.68
N LEU A 162 5.44 -0.06 -30.81
CA LEU A 162 6.67 -0.61 -31.35
C LEU A 162 7.23 -1.74 -30.47
N ASP A 163 7.17 -1.60 -29.14
CA ASP A 163 7.53 -2.68 -28.20
C ASP A 163 6.72 -3.94 -28.42
N THR A 164 5.39 -3.78 -28.44
CA THR A 164 4.46 -4.90 -28.58
C THR A 164 4.63 -5.57 -29.94
N LYS A 165 4.90 -4.77 -30.97
CA LYS A 165 5.09 -5.29 -32.32
C LYS A 165 6.41 -6.04 -32.44
N TYR A 166 7.53 -5.46 -32.04
CA TYR A 166 8.85 -6.04 -32.30
C TYR A 166 9.47 -6.78 -31.13
N ASP A 167 8.77 -6.89 -30.00
CA ASP A 167 9.21 -7.59 -28.79
C ASP A 167 10.61 -7.15 -28.31
N ILE A 168 10.86 -5.83 -28.34
CA ILE A 168 12.20 -5.24 -28.09
C ILE A 168 12.60 -5.37 -26.61
N SER A 169 11.62 -5.49 -25.71
CA SER A 169 11.82 -5.52 -24.26
C SER A 169 12.35 -6.86 -23.73
N THR A 170 12.22 -7.97 -24.47
CA THR A 170 12.64 -9.27 -24.00
C THR A 170 14.17 -9.37 -24.02
N ASN A 171 14.78 -9.37 -22.83
CA ASN A 171 16.23 -9.51 -22.59
C ASN A 171 17.13 -8.30 -22.90
N ASN A 172 16.59 -7.08 -23.03
CA ASN A 172 17.41 -5.88 -23.19
C ASN A 172 17.69 -5.21 -21.81
N PRO A 173 18.93 -5.25 -21.29
CA PRO A 173 19.26 -4.76 -19.94
C PRO A 173 19.20 -3.23 -19.81
N THR A 174 19.07 -2.50 -20.92
CA THR A 174 18.91 -1.04 -20.94
C THR A 174 17.45 -0.59 -21.09
N TYR A 175 16.52 -1.55 -21.13
CA TYR A 175 15.11 -1.31 -21.35
C TYR A 175 14.40 -0.93 -20.04
N SER A 176 13.92 0.31 -19.93
CA SER A 176 13.08 0.73 -18.80
C SER A 176 11.63 0.67 -19.22
N ILE A 177 10.85 -0.22 -18.59
CA ILE A 177 9.39 -0.26 -18.68
C ILE A 177 8.77 0.93 -17.93
N ASN A 178 8.99 2.14 -18.44
CA ASN A 178 8.17 3.30 -18.06
C ASN A 178 6.90 3.26 -18.91
N GLN A 179 5.95 2.44 -18.46
CA GLN A 179 4.57 2.38 -18.93
C GLN A 179 3.97 3.81 -18.93
N ILE A 180 3.22 4.21 -19.97
CA ILE A 180 2.31 5.34 -19.77
C ILE A 180 1.32 4.85 -18.72
N ASN A 181 1.33 5.44 -17.55
CA ASN A 181 0.30 5.15 -16.57
C ASN A 181 -0.98 5.78 -17.09
N GLY A 182 -2.05 4.99 -17.24
CA GLY A 182 -3.37 5.57 -17.48
C GLY A 182 -3.73 6.57 -16.38
N VAL A 183 -4.69 7.44 -16.69
CA VAL A 183 -5.13 8.51 -15.77
C VAL A 183 -6.31 8.02 -14.95
N VAL A 184 -6.35 8.37 -13.67
CA VAL A 184 -7.53 8.18 -12.81
C VAL A 184 -7.97 9.55 -12.33
N GLU A 185 -9.25 9.88 -12.48
CA GLU A 185 -9.82 11.18 -12.11
C GLU A 185 -11.02 11.02 -11.18
N PHE A 186 -11.20 12.00 -10.29
CA PHE A 186 -12.34 12.15 -9.38
C PHE A 186 -13.03 13.48 -9.70
N ASP A 187 -14.23 13.44 -10.30
CA ASP A 187 -14.94 14.62 -10.83
C ASP A 187 -14.06 15.52 -11.74
N GLY A 188 -13.22 14.88 -12.56
CA GLY A 188 -12.28 15.57 -13.47
C GLY A 188 -11.01 16.12 -12.80
N VAL A 189 -10.75 15.78 -11.53
CA VAL A 189 -9.49 16.08 -10.84
C VAL A 189 -8.60 14.83 -10.85
N GLU A 190 -7.40 14.94 -11.41
CA GLU A 190 -6.45 13.83 -11.49
C GLU A 190 -5.99 13.34 -10.12
N ALA A 191 -5.96 12.02 -9.96
CA ALA A 191 -5.38 11.33 -8.83
C ALA A 191 -3.85 11.22 -8.98
N THR A 192 -3.16 11.06 -7.84
CA THR A 192 -1.69 10.87 -7.81
C THR A 192 -1.32 9.43 -7.47
N ASN A 193 -0.05 9.04 -7.60
CA ASN A 193 0.43 7.68 -7.31
C ASN A 193 -0.39 6.56 -7.98
N VAL A 194 -0.81 6.78 -9.24
CA VAL A 194 -1.54 5.77 -10.00
C VAL A 194 -0.60 4.61 -10.35
N ASN A 195 -0.97 3.40 -9.94
CA ASN A 195 -0.23 2.18 -10.15
C ASN A 195 -1.16 1.08 -10.69
N PHE A 196 -0.87 0.59 -11.89
CA PHE A 196 -1.59 -0.49 -12.56
C PHE A 196 -0.99 -1.82 -12.11
N ILE A 197 -1.72 -2.58 -11.28
CA ILE A 197 -1.23 -3.84 -10.70
C ILE A 197 -1.38 -4.99 -11.72
N ASP A 198 -2.56 -5.11 -12.34
CA ASP A 198 -2.87 -6.10 -13.37
C ASP A 198 -4.01 -5.60 -14.28
N SER A 199 -4.52 -6.45 -15.18
CA SER A 199 -5.57 -6.09 -16.14
C SER A 199 -6.92 -5.70 -15.49
N ASN A 200 -7.10 -5.95 -14.20
CA ASN A 200 -8.34 -5.74 -13.47
C ASN A 200 -8.17 -4.86 -12.21
N THR A 201 -6.96 -4.40 -11.90
CA THR A 201 -6.64 -3.79 -10.60
C THR A 201 -5.74 -2.57 -10.75
N ILE A 202 -6.19 -1.42 -10.23
CA ILE A 202 -5.47 -0.15 -10.20
C ILE A 202 -5.52 0.40 -8.77
N THR A 203 -4.42 0.95 -8.27
CA THR A 203 -4.37 1.74 -7.03
C THR A 203 -4.02 3.19 -7.35
N ALA A 204 -4.63 4.15 -6.66
CA ALA A 204 -4.34 5.58 -6.80
C ALA A 204 -4.54 6.32 -5.46
N THR A 205 -3.92 7.49 -5.34
CA THR A 205 -4.13 8.44 -4.23
C THR A 205 -5.18 9.47 -4.64
N VAL A 206 -6.32 9.42 -3.95
CA VAL A 206 -7.47 10.30 -4.19
C VAL A 206 -7.07 11.77 -3.96
N PRO A 207 -7.39 12.70 -4.88
CA PRO A 207 -7.11 14.12 -4.70
C PRO A 207 -8.03 14.74 -3.63
N ALA A 208 -7.74 15.96 -3.19
CA ALA A 208 -8.66 16.70 -2.32
C ALA A 208 -9.93 17.10 -3.10
N GLY A 209 -11.10 17.00 -2.47
CA GLY A 209 -12.39 17.31 -3.07
C GLY A 209 -13.41 17.86 -2.07
N SER A 210 -14.57 18.26 -2.58
CA SER A 210 -15.69 18.76 -1.76
C SER A 210 -16.55 17.61 -1.26
N LEU A 211 -17.26 17.81 -0.14
CA LEU A 211 -18.17 16.81 0.42
C LEU A 211 -19.24 16.38 -0.59
N GLY A 212 -19.50 15.07 -0.63
CA GLY A 212 -20.48 14.47 -1.54
C GLY A 212 -19.90 13.36 -2.41
N SER A 213 -20.80 12.71 -3.16
CA SER A 213 -20.43 11.68 -4.13
C SER A 213 -19.87 12.32 -5.40
N VAL A 214 -18.85 11.68 -5.96
CA VAL A 214 -18.15 12.10 -7.18
C VAL A 214 -18.02 10.92 -8.14
N ASP A 215 -17.93 11.23 -9.42
CA ASP A 215 -17.66 10.25 -10.47
C ASP A 215 -16.17 9.88 -10.47
N VAL A 216 -15.88 8.60 -10.74
CA VAL A 216 -14.51 8.09 -10.88
C VAL A 216 -14.30 7.69 -12.34
N THR A 217 -13.36 8.33 -13.02
CA THR A 217 -13.03 8.03 -14.41
C THR A 217 -11.65 7.38 -14.48
N VAL A 218 -11.54 6.30 -15.23
CA VAL A 218 -10.25 5.70 -15.60
C VAL A 218 -10.07 5.84 -17.09
N THR A 219 -8.93 6.40 -17.51
CA THR A 219 -8.51 6.50 -18.90
C THR A 219 -7.27 5.65 -19.10
N ASN A 220 -7.40 4.62 -19.93
CA ASN A 220 -6.29 3.73 -20.27
C ASN A 220 -5.28 4.45 -21.20
N PRO A 221 -4.05 3.92 -21.32
CA PRO A 221 -3.03 4.47 -22.23
C PRO A 221 -3.42 4.50 -23.71
N ASP A 222 -4.42 3.71 -24.11
CA ASP A 222 -4.99 3.70 -25.48
C ASP A 222 -6.11 4.75 -25.66
N ASN A 223 -6.28 5.64 -24.68
CA ASN A 223 -7.31 6.68 -24.59
C ASN A 223 -8.76 6.15 -24.49
N GLN A 224 -8.96 4.84 -24.30
CA GLN A 224 -10.28 4.35 -23.92
C GLN A 224 -10.53 4.68 -22.45
N SER A 225 -11.72 5.18 -22.15
CA SER A 225 -12.10 5.53 -20.78
C SER A 225 -13.42 4.90 -20.38
N ASN A 226 -13.60 4.79 -19.07
CA ASN A 226 -14.88 4.44 -18.48
C ASN A 226 -15.06 5.21 -17.17
N THR A 227 -16.30 5.56 -16.87
CA THR A 227 -16.66 6.34 -15.69
C THR A 227 -17.63 5.55 -14.83
N LEU A 228 -17.29 5.39 -13.56
CA LEU A 228 -18.21 4.92 -12.53
C LEU A 228 -18.88 6.13 -11.88
N THR A 229 -20.16 6.34 -12.21
CA THR A 229 -20.96 7.42 -11.62
C THR A 229 -21.14 7.23 -10.12
N ASN A 230 -20.94 8.29 -9.33
CA ASN A 230 -20.94 8.26 -7.86
C ASN A 230 -20.02 7.17 -7.26
N GLY A 231 -18.89 6.89 -7.93
CA GLY A 231 -17.96 5.81 -7.57
C GLY A 231 -17.15 6.07 -6.28
N PHE A 232 -17.04 7.33 -5.84
CA PHE A 232 -16.38 7.71 -4.60
C PHE A 232 -17.20 8.76 -3.84
N THR A 233 -17.04 8.85 -2.51
CA THR A 233 -17.72 9.86 -1.69
C THR A 233 -16.71 10.52 -0.74
N TYR A 234 -16.55 11.84 -0.87
CA TYR A 234 -15.82 12.65 0.09
C TYR A 234 -16.69 12.84 1.33
N ALA A 235 -16.25 12.26 2.44
CA ALA A 235 -16.90 12.38 3.74
C ALA A 235 -16.11 13.31 4.67
N GLY A 236 -16.83 14.02 5.52
CA GLY A 236 -16.26 14.96 6.48
C GLY A 236 -17.34 15.79 7.17
N ALA A 237 -16.93 16.55 8.19
CA ALA A 237 -17.82 17.43 8.94
C ALA A 237 -18.40 18.53 8.04
N ASP A 238 -19.71 18.67 8.07
CA ASP A 238 -20.47 19.64 7.27
C ASP A 238 -21.31 20.52 8.18
N ILE A 239 -21.20 21.84 8.06
CA ILE A 239 -22.02 22.77 8.83
C ILE A 239 -23.29 23.09 8.03
N VAL A 240 -24.44 22.72 8.57
CA VAL A 240 -25.75 23.01 7.97
C VAL A 240 -26.29 24.36 8.45
N SER A 241 -26.18 24.66 9.75
CA SER A 241 -26.68 25.93 10.30
C SER A 241 -26.01 26.34 11.61
N VAL A 242 -26.07 27.63 11.93
CA VAL A 242 -25.59 28.22 13.19
C VAL A 242 -26.71 29.08 13.79
N ASN A 243 -26.99 28.94 15.08
CA ASN A 243 -28.02 29.70 15.79
C ASN A 243 -27.61 30.11 17.21
N PRO A 244 -27.69 31.39 17.60
CA PRO A 244 -28.09 32.53 16.76
C PRO A 244 -27.03 32.89 15.71
N THR A 245 -27.46 33.45 14.57
CA THR A 245 -26.55 33.91 13.48
C THR A 245 -25.87 35.24 13.78
N SER A 246 -26.17 35.88 14.91
CA SER A 246 -25.55 37.12 15.38
C SER A 246 -25.61 37.22 16.91
N GLY A 247 -24.78 38.07 17.51
CA GLY A 247 -24.84 38.35 18.94
C GLY A 247 -23.94 39.51 19.38
N SER A 248 -23.90 39.75 20.69
CA SER A 248 -23.13 40.85 21.29
C SER A 248 -21.62 40.69 21.11
N ARG A 249 -20.94 41.76 20.71
CA ARG A 249 -19.47 41.84 20.65
C ARG A 249 -18.74 41.55 21.98
N LEU A 250 -19.47 41.54 23.10
CA LEU A 250 -18.92 41.21 24.41
C LEU A 250 -18.79 39.69 24.65
N GLY A 251 -19.45 38.85 23.82
CA GLY A 251 -19.46 37.40 23.97
C GLY A 251 -20.23 36.89 25.19
N GLY A 252 -20.07 35.60 25.52
CA GLY A 252 -20.58 34.98 26.75
C GLY A 252 -21.93 34.25 26.67
N TYR A 253 -22.42 33.93 25.48
CA TYR A 253 -23.68 33.20 25.25
C TYR A 253 -23.45 31.99 24.35
N ASP A 254 -24.32 30.99 24.50
CA ASP A 254 -24.24 29.75 23.74
C ASP A 254 -24.64 29.96 22.27
N VAL A 255 -23.99 29.19 21.39
CA VAL A 255 -24.33 29.08 19.97
C VAL A 255 -24.51 27.60 19.64
N THR A 256 -25.63 27.26 19.02
CA THR A 256 -25.90 25.93 18.46
C THR A 256 -25.40 25.88 17.03
N ILE A 257 -24.51 24.95 16.74
CA ILE A 257 -24.09 24.61 15.37
C ILE A 257 -24.71 23.26 15.03
N THR A 258 -25.48 23.21 13.95
CA THR A 258 -26.08 21.99 13.41
C THR A 258 -25.35 21.62 12.13
N GLY A 259 -25.10 20.33 11.95
CA GLY A 259 -24.32 19.83 10.83
C GLY A 259 -24.35 18.33 10.73
N ASN A 260 -23.70 17.80 9.70
CA ASN A 260 -23.52 16.37 9.47
C ASN A 260 -22.08 15.98 9.81
N ASN A 261 -21.87 14.74 10.28
CA ASN A 261 -20.54 14.21 10.62
C ASN A 261 -19.73 15.12 11.58
N PHE A 262 -20.41 15.88 12.45
CA PHE A 262 -19.78 16.45 13.63
C PHE A 262 -19.47 15.32 14.57
N SER A 263 -18.22 14.88 14.53
CA SER A 263 -17.77 13.80 15.36
C SER A 263 -17.17 14.42 16.62
N ASN A 264 -17.56 13.95 17.80
CA ASN A 264 -16.94 14.36 19.05
C ASN A 264 -15.59 13.63 19.24
N VAL A 265 -14.82 13.47 18.15
CA VAL A 265 -13.66 12.58 18.06
C VAL A 265 -12.50 13.21 18.80
N ALA A 266 -12.56 13.12 20.11
CA ALA A 266 -11.37 12.99 20.89
C ALA A 266 -11.00 11.50 20.88
N SER A 267 -10.31 11.05 19.83
CA SER A 267 -9.67 9.73 19.88
C SER A 267 -8.47 9.82 20.82
N TYR A 268 -8.67 9.47 22.07
CA TYR A 268 -7.61 9.40 23.07
C TYR A 268 -6.79 8.14 22.84
N ASN A 269 -5.47 8.26 23.02
CA ASN A 269 -4.54 7.15 22.93
C ASN A 269 -3.88 6.93 24.29
N LYS A 270 -3.84 5.67 24.73
CA LYS A 270 -3.07 5.26 25.91
C LYS A 270 -2.09 4.17 25.50
N ASP A 271 -0.81 4.46 25.64
CA ASP A 271 0.24 3.47 25.44
C ASP A 271 0.28 2.51 26.64
N ILE A 272 0.31 1.21 26.36
CA ILE A 272 0.35 0.13 27.36
C ILE A 272 1.60 -0.71 27.12
N THR A 273 2.51 -0.74 28.07
CA THR A 273 3.71 -1.57 27.99
C THR A 273 3.44 -2.97 28.54
N VAL A 274 3.75 -3.98 27.72
CA VAL A 274 3.69 -5.40 28.07
C VAL A 274 5.12 -5.93 28.08
N ASN A 275 5.52 -6.59 29.16
CA ASN A 275 6.87 -7.12 29.31
C ASN A 275 6.88 -8.65 29.20
N ASN A 276 7.76 -9.17 28.37
CA ASN A 276 8.08 -10.58 28.25
C ASN A 276 9.47 -10.85 28.85
N THR A 277 9.48 -11.46 30.02
CA THR A 277 10.70 -11.81 30.77
C THR A 277 11.16 -13.25 30.57
N THR A 278 10.50 -14.03 29.70
CA THR A 278 10.75 -15.47 29.54
C THR A 278 12.04 -15.79 28.76
N GLY A 279 12.74 -14.77 28.26
CA GLY A 279 13.96 -14.95 27.47
C GLY A 279 13.75 -15.52 26.06
N SER A 280 12.50 -15.75 25.64
CA SER A 280 12.12 -16.13 24.27
C SER A 280 10.78 -15.49 23.87
N PRO A 281 10.49 -15.31 22.57
CA PRO A 281 9.18 -14.82 22.14
C PRO A 281 8.05 -15.76 22.57
N ILE A 282 6.91 -15.19 22.97
CA ILE A 282 5.70 -15.96 23.32
C ILE A 282 4.74 -15.87 22.13
N THR A 283 4.36 -17.00 21.56
CA THR A 283 3.32 -17.08 20.52
C THR A 283 1.92 -17.11 21.14
N ASP A 284 0.93 -16.57 20.43
CA ASP A 284 -0.47 -16.52 20.86
C ASP A 284 -0.66 -15.97 22.29
N TYR A 285 0.08 -14.90 22.60
CA TYR A 285 0.05 -14.28 23.91
C TYR A 285 -1.32 -13.66 24.21
N GLU A 286 -1.92 -14.07 25.33
CA GLU A 286 -3.16 -13.52 25.88
C GLU A 286 -2.84 -12.79 27.19
N GLY A 287 -3.12 -11.49 27.24
CA GLY A 287 -2.87 -10.62 28.41
C GLY A 287 -4.06 -9.73 28.72
N ASN A 288 -4.00 -8.96 29.81
CA ASN A 288 -5.06 -8.03 30.17
C ASN A 288 -4.54 -6.64 30.57
N ILE A 289 -5.45 -5.67 30.48
CA ILE A 289 -5.26 -4.26 30.81
C ILE A 289 -6.34 -3.88 31.82
N THR A 290 -5.95 -3.25 32.93
CA THR A 290 -6.91 -2.66 33.88
C THR A 290 -7.06 -1.18 33.61
N LEU A 291 -8.31 -0.72 33.45
CA LEU A 291 -8.67 0.66 33.11
C LEU A 291 -9.68 1.22 34.11
N ASP A 292 -9.48 2.47 34.53
CA ASP A 292 -10.49 3.25 35.24
C ASP A 292 -11.46 3.89 34.23
N THR A 293 -12.37 3.08 33.69
CA THR A 293 -13.36 3.58 32.72
C THR A 293 -14.37 4.51 33.39
N LYS A 294 -14.61 4.37 34.69
CA LYS A 294 -15.46 5.30 35.45
C LYS A 294 -14.95 6.72 35.39
N ALA A 295 -13.66 6.94 35.59
CA ALA A 295 -13.04 8.25 35.49
C ALA A 295 -13.11 8.80 34.06
N LEU A 296 -12.87 7.95 33.05
CA LEU A 296 -12.92 8.34 31.63
C LEU A 296 -14.34 8.73 31.20
N ILE A 297 -15.35 7.95 31.58
CA ILE A 297 -16.76 8.24 31.30
C ILE A 297 -17.20 9.50 32.05
N SER A 298 -16.84 9.65 33.33
CA SER A 298 -17.16 10.87 34.11
C SER A 298 -16.52 12.13 33.54
N ALA A 299 -15.40 11.99 32.81
CA ALA A 299 -14.74 13.06 32.09
C ALA A 299 -15.24 13.26 30.65
N ASN A 300 -16.33 12.59 30.24
CA ASN A 300 -16.88 12.58 28.88
C ASN A 300 -15.86 12.18 27.80
N LYS A 301 -14.94 11.26 28.13
CA LYS A 301 -13.90 10.78 27.21
C LYS A 301 -14.18 9.42 26.60
N MET A 302 -15.18 8.69 27.08
CA MET A 302 -15.47 7.32 26.70
C MET A 302 -16.98 7.07 26.73
N ASN A 303 -17.49 6.20 25.86
CA ASN A 303 -18.90 5.82 25.87
C ASN A 303 -19.29 5.11 27.17
N SER A 304 -20.54 5.29 27.61
CA SER A 304 -21.03 4.73 28.88
C SER A 304 -21.02 3.20 28.93
N ASP A 305 -20.95 2.53 27.78
CA ASP A 305 -20.89 1.10 27.59
C ASP A 305 -19.51 0.60 27.13
N CYS A 306 -18.51 1.50 27.05
CA CYS A 306 -17.15 1.23 26.59
C CYS A 306 -17.09 0.68 25.15
N SER A 307 -18.12 0.91 24.33
CA SER A 307 -18.21 0.42 22.94
C SER A 307 -17.09 0.94 22.03
N ASP A 308 -16.49 2.05 22.42
CA ASP A 308 -15.49 2.82 21.71
C ASP A 308 -14.05 2.37 22.00
N ILE A 309 -13.82 1.38 22.87
CA ILE A 309 -12.48 0.83 23.11
C ILE A 309 -11.97 0.08 21.87
N ARG A 310 -10.72 0.34 21.47
CA ARG A 310 -9.94 -0.56 20.59
C ARG A 310 -8.57 -0.82 21.19
N VAL A 311 -8.05 -2.03 20.99
CA VAL A 311 -6.68 -2.40 21.34
C VAL A 311 -5.93 -2.62 20.03
N LYS A 312 -4.82 -1.91 19.86
CA LYS A 312 -4.00 -1.91 18.65
C LYS A 312 -2.57 -2.31 18.97
N ASP A 313 -1.87 -2.81 17.95
CA ASP A 313 -0.45 -3.09 18.03
C ASP A 313 0.39 -1.79 18.08
N VAL A 314 1.71 -1.93 18.19
CA VAL A 314 2.67 -0.83 18.33
C VAL A 314 2.64 0.18 17.17
N ASP A 315 2.23 -0.27 15.99
CA ASP A 315 2.06 0.59 14.81
C ASP A 315 0.88 1.57 14.92
N GLY A 316 -0.01 1.36 15.90
CA GLY A 316 -1.20 2.19 16.11
C GLY A 316 -2.28 2.06 15.04
N THR A 317 -2.17 1.08 14.15
CA THR A 317 -3.08 0.86 13.02
C THR A 317 -3.67 -0.55 13.03
N THR A 318 -2.87 -1.57 13.34
CA THR A 318 -3.28 -2.97 13.39
C THR A 318 -4.15 -3.25 14.61
N ASP A 319 -5.41 -3.64 14.39
CA ASP A 319 -6.33 -4.03 15.47
C ASP A 319 -5.97 -5.41 16.04
N LEU A 320 -6.00 -5.52 17.36
CA LEU A 320 -5.88 -6.77 18.10
C LEU A 320 -7.25 -7.24 18.58
N ASN A 321 -7.44 -8.56 18.61
CA ASN A 321 -8.62 -9.15 19.22
C ASN A 321 -8.64 -8.82 20.72
N TYR A 322 -9.78 -8.34 21.22
CA TYR A 322 -9.95 -7.99 22.62
C TYR A 322 -11.30 -8.42 23.18
N TYR A 323 -11.38 -8.53 24.50
CA TYR A 323 -12.60 -8.84 25.23
C TYR A 323 -12.66 -8.01 26.53
N ILE A 324 -13.76 -7.28 26.71
CA ILE A 324 -14.06 -6.54 27.94
C ILE A 324 -14.75 -7.52 28.90
N ASP A 325 -14.05 -7.91 29.97
CA ASP A 325 -14.52 -8.88 30.97
C ASP A 325 -15.44 -8.22 32.00
N GLY A 326 -16.57 -7.70 31.51
CA GLY A 326 -17.54 -6.95 32.29
C GLY A 326 -16.97 -5.67 32.93
N GLY A 327 -17.78 -5.02 33.77
CA GLY A 327 -17.29 -3.92 34.60
C GLY A 327 -16.94 -2.63 33.86
N CYS A 328 -17.59 -2.29 32.74
CA CYS A 328 -17.56 -0.93 32.20
C CYS A 328 -18.15 0.06 33.23
N ASN A 329 -17.71 1.32 33.20
CA ASN A 329 -18.04 2.35 34.19
C ASN A 329 -17.60 1.98 35.61
N THR A 330 -16.42 1.35 35.72
CA THR A 330 -15.79 1.03 37.02
C THR A 330 -14.34 1.53 37.07
N PRO A 331 -13.75 1.68 38.27
CA PRO A 331 -12.33 2.01 38.41
C PRO A 331 -11.36 0.92 37.94
N SER A 332 -11.87 -0.27 37.60
CA SER A 332 -11.06 -1.45 37.33
C SER A 332 -11.69 -2.34 36.26
N THR A 333 -12.05 -1.77 35.12
CA THR A 333 -12.48 -2.53 33.94
C THR A 333 -11.31 -3.34 33.39
N ILE A 334 -11.53 -4.63 33.16
CA ILE A 334 -10.50 -5.54 32.63
C ILE A 334 -10.75 -5.73 31.14
N VAL A 335 -9.72 -5.44 30.34
CA VAL A 335 -9.72 -5.66 28.89
C VAL A 335 -8.66 -6.69 28.55
N TRP A 336 -9.09 -7.88 28.18
CA TRP A 336 -8.22 -8.93 27.63
C TRP A 336 -7.86 -8.60 26.19
N PHE A 337 -6.63 -8.90 25.77
CA PHE A 337 -6.17 -8.77 24.40
C PHE A 337 -5.36 -9.99 23.98
N LYS A 338 -5.37 -10.29 22.68
CA LYS A 338 -4.58 -11.37 22.08
C LYS A 338 -3.62 -10.83 21.05
N LYS A 339 -2.36 -11.25 21.13
CA LYS A 339 -1.29 -10.87 20.21
C LYS A 339 -0.59 -12.12 19.69
N ALA A 340 -0.45 -12.24 18.37
CA ALA A 340 0.09 -13.44 17.73
C ALA A 340 1.53 -13.80 18.18
N SER A 341 2.35 -12.79 18.47
CA SER A 341 3.69 -12.99 19.00
C SER A 341 4.12 -11.80 19.85
N LEU A 342 4.54 -12.07 21.10
CA LEU A 342 5.12 -11.09 22.01
C LEU A 342 6.65 -11.29 22.04
N PRO A 343 7.46 -10.37 21.49
CA PRO A 343 8.91 -10.48 21.49
C PRO A 343 9.50 -10.42 22.91
N THR A 344 10.77 -10.81 23.07
CA THR A 344 11.49 -10.65 24.34
C THR A 344 11.66 -9.18 24.71
N GLY A 345 11.67 -8.87 26.01
CA GLY A 345 11.78 -7.48 26.49
C GLY A 345 10.42 -6.81 26.60
N SER A 346 10.29 -5.56 26.14
CA SER A 346 9.04 -4.80 26.22
C SER A 346 8.40 -4.61 24.85
N SER A 347 7.07 -4.65 24.81
CA SER A 347 6.25 -4.26 23.67
C SER A 347 5.25 -3.20 24.10
N THR A 348 4.96 -2.24 23.23
CA THR A 348 3.95 -1.21 23.51
C THR A 348 2.71 -1.47 22.65
N LEU A 349 1.55 -1.52 23.28
CA LEU A 349 0.24 -1.56 22.65
C LEU A 349 -0.40 -0.19 22.71
N LYS A 350 -1.31 0.11 21.79
CA LYS A 350 -2.10 1.34 21.84
C LYS A 350 -3.56 1.03 22.14
N LEU A 351 -4.07 1.60 23.21
CA LEU A 351 -5.49 1.57 23.52
C LEU A 351 -6.14 2.88 23.08
N THR A 352 -7.14 2.80 22.20
CA THR A 352 -7.89 3.98 21.71
C THR A 352 -9.33 3.97 22.23
N TYR A 353 -9.87 5.16 22.50
CA TYR A 353 -11.25 5.38 22.99
C TYR A 353 -11.67 6.84 22.75
N GLY A 354 -12.96 7.15 22.93
CA GLY A 354 -13.55 8.49 22.79
C GLY A 354 -14.22 8.76 21.46
N ASP A 355 -14.31 7.76 20.59
CA ASP A 355 -15.12 7.82 19.37
C ASP A 355 -16.54 7.33 19.68
N SER A 356 -17.46 8.29 19.84
CA SER A 356 -18.83 8.02 20.28
C SER A 356 -19.64 7.18 19.30
N ASP A 357 -19.23 7.13 18.03
CA ASP A 357 -19.99 6.50 16.95
C ASP A 357 -19.68 5.00 16.82
N LEU A 358 -18.69 4.50 17.56
CA LEU A 358 -18.28 3.10 17.50
C LEU A 358 -19.22 2.18 18.27
N SER A 359 -19.60 1.07 17.62
CA SER A 359 -20.13 -0.10 18.30
C SER A 359 -19.01 -0.94 18.93
N SER A 360 -19.35 -1.71 19.97
CA SER A 360 -18.38 -2.58 20.65
C SER A 360 -17.87 -3.67 19.71
N ASN A 361 -16.55 -3.91 19.73
CA ASN A 361 -15.89 -5.03 19.05
C ASN A 361 -15.30 -6.04 20.06
N SER A 362 -15.78 -6.00 21.32
CA SER A 362 -15.38 -6.94 22.36
C SER A 362 -15.90 -8.35 22.05
N ASN A 363 -15.00 -9.33 21.92
CA ASN A 363 -15.39 -10.70 21.60
C ASN A 363 -14.53 -11.74 22.34
N ILE A 364 -15.16 -12.48 23.26
CA ILE A 364 -14.51 -13.51 24.06
C ILE A 364 -14.09 -14.73 23.25
N ALA A 365 -14.74 -15.04 22.13
CA ALA A 365 -14.52 -16.27 21.37
C ALA A 365 -13.10 -16.40 20.79
N ASN A 366 -12.36 -15.28 20.72
CA ASN A 366 -10.98 -15.24 20.24
C ASN A 366 -9.95 -15.78 21.25
N PHE A 367 -10.38 -16.03 22.49
CA PHE A 367 -9.50 -16.37 23.60
C PHE A 367 -9.53 -17.86 23.93
N SER A 368 -8.38 -18.41 24.30
CA SER A 368 -8.20 -19.83 24.63
C SER A 368 -9.07 -20.26 25.82
N PHE A 369 -9.31 -19.36 26.76
CA PHE A 369 -10.14 -19.58 27.94
C PHE A 369 -11.65 -19.45 27.69
N ALA A 370 -12.09 -19.09 26.48
CA ALA A 370 -13.50 -18.90 26.16
C ALA A 370 -14.33 -20.18 26.37
N SER A 371 -13.76 -21.34 26.09
CA SER A 371 -14.38 -22.66 26.32
C SER A 371 -14.57 -22.97 27.81
N VAL A 372 -13.68 -22.44 28.66
CA VAL A 372 -13.75 -22.59 30.12
C VAL A 372 -14.85 -21.71 30.71
N LEU A 373 -15.11 -20.52 30.15
CA LEU A 373 -16.16 -19.63 30.66
C LEU A 373 -17.55 -19.92 30.08
N SER A 374 -17.64 -20.55 28.90
CA SER A 374 -18.89 -20.83 28.21
C SER A 374 -19.53 -22.19 28.56
N SER A 375 -18.82 -23.07 29.29
CA SER A 375 -19.38 -24.36 29.65
C SER A 375 -20.35 -24.22 30.84
N ALA A 376 -21.60 -24.63 30.65
CA ALA A 376 -22.60 -24.75 31.72
C ALA A 376 -22.19 -25.74 32.84
N ASN A 377 -21.07 -26.44 32.64
CA ASN A 377 -20.55 -27.51 33.47
C ASN A 377 -19.36 -27.10 34.35
N ASN A 378 -18.81 -25.89 34.19
CA ASN A 378 -17.76 -25.38 35.07
C ASN A 378 -18.36 -24.82 36.36
N LYS A 379 -18.97 -25.72 37.13
CA LYS A 379 -19.44 -25.46 38.49
C LYS A 379 -18.38 -25.98 39.46
N LEU A 380 -17.69 -25.07 40.15
CA LEU A 380 -16.90 -25.45 41.32
C LEU A 380 -17.89 -25.74 42.46
N TRP A 381 -18.10 -27.02 42.78
CA TRP A 381 -18.91 -27.43 43.92
C TRP A 381 -18.04 -27.46 45.18
N LEU A 382 -18.32 -26.59 46.14
CA LEU A 382 -17.72 -26.63 47.47
C LEU A 382 -18.77 -27.17 48.45
N SER A 383 -18.54 -28.37 49.00
CA SER A 383 -19.41 -28.99 50.02
C SER A 383 -18.74 -28.88 51.38
N ALA A 384 -19.31 -28.09 52.30
CA ALA A 384 -18.90 -28.07 53.70
C ALA A 384 -19.62 -29.19 54.46
N ASN A 385 -18.95 -30.33 54.69
CA ASN A 385 -19.40 -31.30 55.69
C ASN A 385 -18.76 -30.92 57.02
N ASN A 386 -19.59 -30.57 58.01
CA ASN A 386 -19.20 -30.02 59.32
C ASN A 386 -18.37 -30.95 60.23
N ASN A 387 -17.59 -31.91 59.72
CA ASN A 387 -16.75 -32.77 60.58
C ASN A 387 -15.44 -33.30 59.98
N THR A 388 -15.06 -32.98 58.75
CA THR A 388 -13.71 -33.29 58.24
C THR A 388 -13.30 -32.24 57.23
N ASN A 389 -12.21 -31.53 57.48
CA ASN A 389 -11.60 -30.54 56.59
C ASN A 389 -11.17 -31.18 55.25
N ASN A 390 -12.11 -31.51 54.37
CA ASN A 390 -11.82 -32.10 53.08
C ASN A 390 -12.72 -31.48 52.02
N ILE A 391 -12.09 -30.82 51.04
CA ILE A 391 -12.74 -30.24 49.87
C ILE A 391 -12.56 -31.26 48.75
N THR A 392 -13.63 -31.98 48.40
CA THR A 392 -13.61 -32.81 47.18
C THR A 392 -14.17 -32.01 46.02
N SER A 393 -13.33 -31.75 45.01
CA SER A 393 -13.76 -31.30 43.68
C SER A 393 -14.10 -32.52 42.82
N SER A 394 -15.19 -32.46 42.05
CA SER A 394 -15.42 -33.39 40.95
C SER A 394 -15.76 -32.58 39.70
N ASN A 395 -14.90 -32.65 38.69
CA ASN A 395 -15.23 -32.38 37.30
C ASN A 395 -14.94 -33.67 36.51
N ASP A 396 -15.79 -33.98 35.53
CA ASP A 396 -15.73 -35.23 34.75
C ASP A 396 -14.61 -35.25 33.68
N ALA A 397 -13.59 -34.42 33.84
CA ALA A 397 -12.34 -34.50 33.08
C ALA A 397 -11.25 -33.69 33.79
N VAL A 398 -10.27 -34.40 34.37
CA VAL A 398 -9.05 -33.89 35.01
C VAL A 398 -9.26 -33.19 36.36
N THR A 399 -9.04 -33.94 37.43
CA THR A 399 -9.06 -33.53 38.84
C THR A 399 -7.81 -32.74 39.24
N PRO A 400 -7.90 -31.50 39.74
CA PRO A 400 -6.96 -30.98 40.71
C PRO A 400 -7.40 -31.42 42.10
N THR A 401 -6.64 -32.30 42.74
CA THR A 401 -6.84 -32.68 44.15
C THR A 401 -6.25 -31.60 45.06
N PHE A 402 -7.09 -30.92 45.84
CA PHE A 402 -6.64 -30.04 46.93
C PHE A 402 -6.83 -30.79 48.25
N SER A 403 -5.74 -31.20 48.89
CA SER A 403 -5.75 -31.79 50.23
C SER A 403 -5.21 -30.80 51.26
N ASN A 404 -5.89 -30.71 52.41
CA ASN A 404 -5.51 -29.94 53.62
C ASN A 404 -5.43 -28.41 53.46
N VAL A 405 -6.49 -27.74 53.01
CA VAL A 405 -6.55 -26.26 53.05
C VAL A 405 -7.16 -25.81 54.37
N SER A 406 -6.34 -25.25 55.26
CA SER A 406 -6.83 -24.56 56.47
C SER A 406 -7.16 -23.09 56.16
N GLY A 407 -8.11 -22.48 56.89
CA GLY A 407 -8.35 -21.04 56.83
C GLY A 407 -9.38 -20.52 55.81
N ILE A 408 -10.36 -21.33 55.38
CA ILE A 408 -11.49 -20.84 54.55
C ILE A 408 -12.71 -20.57 55.45
N SER A 409 -13.23 -19.34 55.40
CA SER A 409 -14.46 -18.88 56.05
C SER A 409 -15.54 -18.55 55.02
N ILE A 410 -16.80 -18.86 55.33
CA ILE A 410 -17.97 -18.50 54.51
C ILE A 410 -18.89 -17.64 55.38
N ASP A 411 -19.07 -16.37 55.03
CA ASP A 411 -19.99 -15.45 55.71
C ASP A 411 -20.83 -14.67 54.70
N GLY A 412 -22.15 -14.61 54.91
CA GLY A 412 -23.09 -13.86 54.07
C GLY A 412 -23.09 -14.22 52.57
N GLY A 413 -22.63 -15.43 52.20
CA GLY A 413 -22.48 -15.84 50.81
C GLY A 413 -21.11 -15.50 50.18
N ASN A 414 -20.17 -14.93 50.93
CA ASN A 414 -18.80 -14.67 50.46
C ASN A 414 -17.83 -15.72 50.99
N ILE A 415 -17.00 -16.27 50.10
CA ILE A 415 -15.89 -17.17 50.49
C ILE A 415 -14.66 -16.29 50.74
N THR A 416 -14.11 -16.38 51.95
CA THR A 416 -12.91 -15.64 52.35
C THR A 416 -11.85 -16.64 52.79
N LYS A 417 -10.69 -16.70 52.11
CA LYS A 417 -9.53 -17.45 52.61
C LYS A 417 -8.66 -16.52 53.44
N THR A 418 -8.59 -16.75 54.74
CA THR A 418 -7.61 -16.14 55.65
C THR A 418 -6.52 -17.16 55.93
N ALA A 419 -5.35 -17.02 55.30
CA ALA A 419 -4.17 -17.72 55.81
C ALA A 419 -2.88 -16.96 55.49
N ALA A 420 -2.08 -16.77 56.54
CA ALA A 420 -0.70 -16.28 56.50
C ALA A 420 0.32 -17.43 56.51
N ASP A 421 -0.10 -18.70 56.40
CA ASP A 421 0.79 -19.84 56.62
C ASP A 421 0.38 -21.08 55.81
N ASP A 422 0.42 -20.95 54.48
CA ASP A 422 0.47 -22.10 53.57
C ASP A 422 1.39 -21.71 52.40
N SER A 423 2.22 -22.65 51.93
CA SER A 423 3.27 -22.50 50.92
C SER A 423 2.77 -22.22 49.49
N TRP A 424 1.64 -21.54 49.36
CA TRP A 424 1.10 -20.97 48.12
C TRP A 424 1.43 -19.47 48.07
N THR A 425 2.03 -19.01 46.98
CA THR A 425 2.32 -17.58 46.74
C THR A 425 1.07 -16.73 46.47
N ASN A 426 -0.10 -17.34 46.32
CA ASN A 426 -1.37 -16.68 46.01
C ASN A 426 -2.24 -16.49 47.27
N ALA A 427 -1.93 -15.47 48.07
CA ALA A 427 -2.86 -14.93 49.04
C ALA A 427 -3.82 -13.95 48.34
N GLY A 428 -5.15 -14.17 48.39
CA GLY A 428 -6.13 -13.16 47.96
C GLY A 428 -7.31 -13.57 47.09
N LEU A 429 -7.67 -14.86 46.99
CA LEU A 429 -8.90 -15.27 46.30
C LEU A 429 -10.15 -14.67 46.98
N THR A 430 -10.82 -13.74 46.28
CA THR A 430 -12.14 -13.21 46.66
C THR A 430 -13.11 -13.45 45.50
N SER A 431 -14.26 -14.09 45.77
CA SER A 431 -15.32 -14.22 44.77
C SER A 431 -16.23 -13.01 44.83
N THR A 432 -16.49 -12.37 43.68
CA THR A 432 -17.56 -11.36 43.54
C THR A 432 -18.69 -11.99 42.74
N ASN A 433 -19.92 -11.92 43.28
CA ASN A 433 -21.17 -12.54 42.78
C ASN A 433 -21.38 -14.03 43.06
N SER A 434 -21.50 -14.38 44.34
CA SER A 434 -21.98 -15.69 44.77
C SER A 434 -23.50 -15.67 45.00
N THR A 435 -24.19 -16.72 44.53
CA THR A 435 -25.62 -16.93 44.82
C THR A 435 -25.80 -18.17 45.67
N THR A 436 -26.50 -18.03 46.79
CA THR A 436 -26.88 -19.14 47.67
C THR A 436 -28.06 -19.87 47.04
N LEU A 437 -27.86 -21.15 46.71
CA LEU A 437 -28.92 -22.00 46.18
C LEU A 437 -29.76 -22.56 47.34
N SER A 438 -31.05 -22.82 47.08
CA SER A 438 -32.03 -23.27 48.08
C SER A 438 -31.72 -24.62 48.73
N ASN A 439 -30.71 -25.33 48.26
CA ASN A 439 -30.21 -26.61 48.78
C ASN A 439 -28.93 -26.45 49.63
N GLY A 440 -28.52 -25.23 49.99
CA GLY A 440 -27.37 -24.96 50.86
C GLY A 440 -26.02 -24.89 50.15
N TYR A 441 -26.00 -24.90 48.82
CA TYR A 441 -24.77 -24.77 48.01
C TYR A 441 -24.53 -23.33 47.57
N VAL A 442 -23.28 -22.93 47.39
CA VAL A 442 -22.86 -21.62 46.87
C VAL A 442 -22.27 -21.81 45.48
N SER A 443 -22.82 -21.10 44.48
CA SER A 443 -22.17 -20.97 43.18
C SER A 443 -21.22 -19.76 43.24
N ALA A 444 -19.94 -19.96 42.96
CA ALA A 444 -18.93 -18.90 42.95
C ALA A 444 -18.08 -18.96 41.67
N VAL A 445 -17.80 -17.80 41.08
CA VAL A 445 -16.77 -17.63 40.06
C VAL A 445 -15.49 -17.19 40.78
N ALA A 446 -14.49 -18.05 40.85
CA ALA A 446 -13.19 -17.68 41.37
C ALA A 446 -12.44 -16.84 40.32
N ARG A 447 -12.00 -15.64 40.68
CA ARG A 447 -11.12 -14.81 39.85
C ARG A 447 -9.80 -14.60 40.59
N ASN A 448 -8.67 -14.77 39.88
CA ASN A 448 -7.38 -14.34 40.40
C ASN A 448 -7.30 -12.82 40.28
N SER A 449 -7.12 -12.12 41.40
CA SER A 449 -7.05 -10.65 41.45
C SER A 449 -5.62 -10.10 41.32
N ASN A 450 -4.60 -10.96 41.14
CA ASN A 450 -3.20 -10.53 41.08
C ASN A 450 -2.62 -10.61 39.64
N PRO A 451 -2.21 -9.48 39.03
CA PRO A 451 -1.60 -9.45 37.69
C PRO A 451 -0.26 -10.20 37.57
N ALA A 452 0.43 -10.47 38.69
CA ALA A 452 1.75 -11.08 38.69
C ALA A 452 1.76 -12.62 38.58
N ASP A 453 0.62 -13.29 38.78
CA ASP A 453 0.52 -14.75 38.86
C ASP A 453 -0.09 -15.40 37.60
N ASN A 454 -0.07 -14.71 36.46
CA ASN A 454 -0.64 -15.18 35.19
C ASN A 454 0.27 -16.17 34.44
N VAL A 455 0.65 -17.26 35.11
CA VAL A 455 1.17 -18.45 34.44
C VAL A 455 0.28 -19.62 34.84
N TRP A 456 -0.77 -19.86 34.06
CA TRP A 456 -1.36 -21.20 33.97
C TRP A 456 -0.49 -21.98 32.98
N THR A 457 0.61 -22.58 33.45
CA THR A 457 1.25 -23.65 32.68
C THR A 457 0.41 -24.90 32.82
N SER A 458 0.08 -25.53 31.69
CA SER A 458 -0.47 -26.89 31.62
C SER A 458 0.37 -27.89 32.39
#